data_AF-A0A9E8N056-F1
#
_entry.id   AF-A0A9E8N056-F1
#
_cell.length_a   1.000
_cell.length_b   1.000
_cell.length_c   1.000
_cell.angle_alpha   90.00
_cell.angle_beta   90.00
_cell.angle_gamma   90.00
#
_symmetry.space_group_name_H-M   'P 1'
#
loop_
_entity.id
_entity.type
_entity.pdbx_description
1 polymer ?
#
loop_
_entity_poly.entity_id
_entity_poly.type
_entity_poly.pdbx_seq_one_letter_code
_entity_poly.pdbx_strand_id
1 'polypeptide(L)'
;MFELVPKKIFLTKGVGFSKERLASFEQALQDAGVSPLNLVEVSSILPPGCKVISKKEGIKLFRPGEIVFCVLSKNQSNENRRMIAASVGLAIPSNKNDYGYLSEHHSFGETNQEAGDYAEDLAASMLAKSLGVEFDLDAAWDEKKEIYRISGKIIQTRNITQTAVCKKNGWTTVLSAAIFCLA
;
A
#
# COMPACT_ATOMS: atom_id res chain seq x y z
N MET A 1 -12.21 -7.04 -26.79
CA MET A 1 -11.84 -5.93 -25.88
C MET A 1 -10.92 -6.53 -24.83
N PHE A 2 -9.74 -5.93 -24.57
CA PHE A 2 -8.85 -6.42 -23.51
C PHE A 2 -9.44 -6.03 -22.16
N GLU A 3 -9.63 -6.99 -21.26
CA GLU A 3 -10.19 -6.75 -19.93
C GLU A 3 -9.05 -6.39 -18.96
N LEU A 4 -8.92 -5.11 -18.61
CA LEU A 4 -7.90 -4.61 -17.68
C LEU A 4 -8.34 -4.79 -16.22
N VAL A 5 -8.63 -6.04 -15.83
CA VAL A 5 -9.02 -6.40 -14.47
C VAL A 5 -7.96 -7.30 -13.84
N PRO A 6 -7.15 -6.78 -12.91
CA PRO A 6 -6.11 -7.55 -12.23
C PRO A 6 -6.65 -8.82 -11.55
N LYS A 7 -5.90 -9.92 -11.66
CA LYS A 7 -6.24 -11.20 -11.02
C LYS A 7 -5.35 -11.50 -9.82
N LYS A 8 -4.20 -10.84 -9.73
CA LYS A 8 -3.27 -10.97 -8.61
C LYS A 8 -2.76 -9.61 -8.17
N ILE A 9 -2.30 -9.53 -6.94
CA ILE A 9 -1.69 -8.34 -6.36
C ILE A 9 -0.55 -8.77 -5.43
N PHE A 10 0.52 -7.98 -5.35
CA PHE A 10 1.51 -8.14 -4.28
C PHE A 10 1.86 -6.79 -3.68
N LEU A 11 2.27 -6.85 -2.42
CA LEU A 11 2.70 -5.70 -1.66
C LEU A 11 4.23 -5.61 -1.69
N THR A 12 4.76 -4.40 -1.87
CA THR A 12 6.19 -4.12 -1.81
C THR A 12 6.44 -2.78 -1.14
N LYS A 13 7.67 -2.57 -0.70
CA LYS A 13 8.11 -1.34 -0.08
C LYS A 13 9.60 -1.15 -0.30
N GLY A 14 10.06 0.09 -0.21
CA GLY A 14 11.49 0.36 -0.34
C GLY A 14 11.90 1.72 0.20
N VAL A 15 13.19 1.84 0.49
CA VAL A 15 13.84 3.05 0.97
C VAL A 15 15.04 3.40 0.09
N GLY A 16 15.24 4.69 -0.16
CA GLY A 16 16.38 5.18 -0.95
C GLY A 16 16.96 6.46 -0.36
N PHE A 17 18.26 6.66 -0.55
CA PHE A 17 18.97 7.87 -0.10
C PHE A 17 19.93 8.38 -1.16
N SER A 18 19.79 9.64 -1.55
CA SER A 18 20.70 10.25 -2.51
C SER A 18 20.79 11.76 -2.28
N LYS A 19 21.85 12.38 -2.81
CA LYS A 19 21.94 13.85 -2.85
C LYS A 19 20.79 14.48 -3.65
N GLU A 20 20.33 13.77 -4.70
CA GLU A 20 19.25 14.21 -5.57
C GLU A 20 17.93 13.53 -5.22
N ARG A 21 16.84 14.30 -5.16
CA ARG A 21 15.49 13.81 -4.82
C ARG A 21 14.99 12.71 -5.77
N LEU A 22 15.25 12.87 -7.06
CA LEU A 22 14.85 11.88 -8.06
C LEU A 22 15.64 10.58 -7.90
N ALA A 23 16.95 10.68 -7.68
CA ALA A 23 17.81 9.51 -7.48
C ALA A 23 17.48 8.77 -6.16
N SER A 24 17.06 9.48 -5.10
CA SER A 24 16.60 8.81 -3.88
C SER A 24 15.30 8.04 -4.10
N PHE A 25 14.42 8.53 -4.98
CA PHE A 25 13.22 7.79 -5.38
C PHE A 25 13.54 6.56 -6.22
N GLU A 26 14.43 6.69 -7.21
CA GLU A 26 14.91 5.55 -8.02
C GLU A 26 15.52 4.45 -7.16
N GLN A 27 16.36 4.80 -6.17
CA GLN A 27 16.88 3.82 -5.22
C GLN A 27 15.79 3.16 -4.38
N ALA A 28 14.76 3.89 -3.98
CA ALA A 28 13.63 3.31 -3.26
C ALA A 28 12.85 2.32 -4.13
N LEU A 29 12.71 2.60 -5.44
CA LEU A 29 12.12 1.67 -6.40
C LEU A 29 12.99 0.42 -6.61
N GLN A 30 14.31 0.57 -6.61
CA GLN A 30 15.26 -0.56 -6.70
C GLN A 30 15.16 -1.47 -5.46
N ASP A 31 15.15 -0.89 -4.27
CA ASP A 31 14.94 -1.61 -3.00
C ASP A 31 13.56 -2.31 -2.98
N ALA A 32 12.53 -1.62 -3.49
CA ALA A 32 11.21 -2.19 -3.69
C ALA A 32 11.13 -3.24 -4.81
N GLY A 33 12.19 -3.43 -5.61
CA GLY A 33 12.26 -4.42 -6.69
C GLY A 33 11.35 -4.13 -7.88
N VAL A 34 10.95 -2.87 -8.06
CA VAL A 34 10.01 -2.43 -9.12
C VAL A 34 10.56 -1.32 -10.00
N SER A 35 11.83 -0.92 -9.83
CA SER A 35 12.48 0.08 -10.69
C SER A 35 12.51 -0.24 -12.19
N PRO A 36 12.51 -1.50 -12.65
CA PRO A 36 12.46 -1.78 -14.08
C PRO A 36 11.09 -1.53 -14.72
N LEU A 37 10.05 -1.16 -13.96
CA LEU A 37 8.65 -1.07 -14.43
C LEU A 37 8.22 0.38 -14.67
N ASN A 38 7.26 0.58 -15.57
CA ASN A 38 6.56 1.85 -15.74
C ASN A 38 5.29 1.85 -14.87
N LEU A 39 5.37 2.46 -13.69
CA LEU A 39 4.28 2.46 -12.72
C LEU A 39 3.20 3.49 -13.09
N VAL A 40 1.94 3.05 -13.11
CA VAL A 40 0.76 3.91 -13.28
C VAL A 40 -0.07 3.84 -12.01
N GLU A 41 -0.15 4.98 -11.32
CA GLU A 41 -0.96 5.10 -10.11
C GLU A 41 -2.45 5.04 -10.48
N VAL A 42 -3.19 4.14 -9.83
CA VAL A 42 -4.64 3.99 -9.95
C VAL A 42 -5.29 4.20 -8.59
N SER A 43 -6.61 4.35 -8.59
CA SER A 43 -7.38 4.42 -7.36
C SER A 43 -7.40 3.08 -6.60
N SER A 44 -8.10 3.06 -5.47
CA SER A 44 -7.81 2.14 -4.38
C SER A 44 -8.79 0.95 -4.31
N ILE A 45 -9.06 0.26 -5.44
CA ILE A 45 -9.98 -0.88 -5.51
C ILE A 45 -9.24 -2.20 -5.72
N LEU A 46 -9.53 -3.20 -4.88
CA LEU A 46 -9.12 -4.59 -5.09
C LEU A 46 -10.23 -5.33 -5.86
N PRO A 47 -9.97 -5.82 -7.09
CA PRO A 47 -11.01 -6.53 -7.85
C PRO A 47 -11.54 -7.79 -7.15
N PRO A 48 -12.82 -8.16 -7.37
CA PRO A 48 -13.37 -9.41 -6.88
C PRO A 48 -12.50 -10.62 -7.26
N GLY A 49 -12.25 -11.51 -6.30
CA GLY A 49 -11.43 -12.71 -6.50
C GLY A 49 -9.93 -12.48 -6.74
N CYS A 50 -9.43 -11.24 -6.64
CA CYS A 50 -8.01 -10.93 -6.80
C CYS A 50 -7.17 -11.61 -5.70
N LYS A 51 -6.12 -12.34 -6.08
CA LYS A 51 -5.28 -13.10 -5.17
C LYS A 51 -4.07 -12.31 -4.71
N VAL A 52 -3.85 -12.24 -3.39
CA VAL A 52 -2.60 -11.70 -2.84
C VAL A 52 -1.50 -12.75 -2.97
N ILE A 53 -0.45 -12.44 -3.72
CA ILE A 53 0.72 -13.30 -3.95
C ILE A 53 1.98 -12.68 -3.31
N SER A 54 3.06 -13.45 -3.23
CA SER A 54 4.33 -12.92 -2.72
C SER A 54 5.00 -11.98 -3.73
N LYS A 55 5.80 -11.02 -3.23
CA LYS A 55 6.65 -10.14 -4.07
C LYS A 55 7.53 -10.95 -5.04
N LYS A 56 8.10 -12.07 -4.57
CA LYS A 56 8.98 -12.93 -5.37
C LYS A 56 8.25 -13.59 -6.54
N GLU A 57 6.99 -13.97 -6.36
CA GLU A 57 6.16 -14.50 -7.43
C GLU A 57 5.69 -13.39 -8.38
N GLY A 58 5.24 -12.26 -7.82
CA GLY A 58 4.73 -11.12 -8.59
C GLY A 58 5.77 -10.52 -9.53
N ILE A 59 6.99 -10.26 -9.07
CA ILE A 59 8.06 -9.67 -9.90
C ILE A 59 8.36 -10.52 -11.15
N LYS A 60 8.24 -11.85 -11.06
CA LYS A 60 8.49 -12.76 -12.20
C LYS A 60 7.45 -12.64 -13.32
N LEU A 61 6.32 -12.00 -13.06
CA LEU A 61 5.24 -11.84 -14.02
C LEU A 61 5.50 -10.69 -15.01
N PHE A 62 6.41 -9.77 -14.69
CA PHE A 62 6.63 -8.58 -15.50
C PHE A 62 7.91 -8.63 -16.30
N ARG A 63 7.93 -7.83 -17.36
CA ARG A 63 9.13 -7.52 -18.14
C ARG A 63 9.60 -6.09 -17.86
N PRO A 64 10.91 -5.80 -17.98
CA PRO A 64 11.39 -4.43 -17.95
C PRO A 64 10.65 -3.54 -18.96
N GLY A 65 10.22 -2.36 -18.53
CA GLY A 65 9.46 -1.39 -19.32
C GLY A 65 7.94 -1.64 -19.38
N GLU A 66 7.44 -2.73 -18.78
CA GLU A 66 6.00 -3.00 -18.75
C GLU A 66 5.23 -1.93 -17.96
N ILE A 67 4.08 -1.52 -18.51
CA ILE A 67 3.15 -0.61 -17.83
C ILE A 67 2.41 -1.41 -16.76
N VAL A 68 2.60 -1.04 -15.51
CA VAL A 68 2.06 -1.76 -14.36
C VAL A 68 1.25 -0.81 -13.49
N PHE A 69 0.00 -1.16 -13.25
CA PHE A 69 -0.89 -0.38 -12.40
C PHE A 69 -0.60 -0.65 -10.93
N CYS A 70 -0.63 0.38 -10.09
CA CYS A 70 -0.40 0.24 -8.66
C CYS A 70 -1.15 1.27 -7.83
N VAL A 71 -1.33 0.95 -6.56
CA VAL A 71 -1.59 1.93 -5.50
C VAL A 71 -0.26 2.21 -4.81
N LEU A 72 0.16 3.47 -4.73
CA LEU A 72 1.49 3.86 -4.25
C LEU A 72 1.37 4.96 -3.18
N SER A 73 1.92 4.69 -2.01
CA SER A 73 2.25 5.72 -1.04
C SER A 73 3.74 6.04 -1.11
N LYS A 74 4.08 7.32 -1.10
CA LYS A 74 5.46 7.81 -1.20
C LYS A 74 5.65 9.01 -0.28
N ASN A 75 6.74 8.99 0.49
CA ASN A 75 7.17 10.15 1.26
C ASN A 75 8.65 10.46 1.01
N GLN A 76 9.00 11.74 1.00
CA GLN A 76 10.36 12.22 0.72
C GLN A 76 10.69 13.42 1.59
N SER A 77 11.87 13.42 2.20
CA SER A 77 12.37 14.59 2.92
C SER A 77 13.90 14.62 2.92
N ASN A 78 14.44 15.83 2.98
CA ASN A 78 15.86 16.11 3.21
C ASN A 78 16.11 16.76 4.58
N GLU A 79 15.07 16.83 5.43
CA GLU A 79 15.19 17.36 6.79
C GLU A 79 15.92 16.36 7.68
N ASN A 80 17.13 16.71 8.09
CA ASN A 80 17.96 15.84 8.92
C ASN A 80 17.20 15.37 10.19
N ARG A 81 17.25 14.06 10.47
CA ARG A 81 16.57 13.37 11.59
C ARG A 81 15.05 13.34 11.52
N ARG A 82 14.41 13.86 10.46
CA ARG A 82 12.97 13.70 10.25
C ARG A 82 12.65 12.22 10.04
N MET A 83 11.71 11.68 10.81
CA MET A 83 11.14 10.36 10.54
C MET A 83 10.04 10.50 9.49
N ILE A 84 10.11 9.70 8.43
CA ILE A 84 9.12 9.64 7.36
C ILE A 84 8.55 8.23 7.27
N ALA A 85 7.26 8.13 6.95
CA ALA A 85 6.56 6.87 6.71
C ALA A 85 5.77 6.91 5.39
N ALA A 86 5.65 5.75 4.76
CA ALA A 86 4.73 5.47 3.67
C ALA A 86 4.13 4.08 3.88
N SER A 87 2.81 3.97 3.76
CA SER A 87 2.03 2.76 4.04
C SER A 87 0.95 2.57 2.98
N VAL A 88 0.67 1.32 2.65
CA VAL A 88 -0.52 0.92 1.89
C VAL A 88 -1.30 -0.13 2.69
N GLY A 89 -2.56 0.17 2.96
CA GLY A 89 -3.52 -0.75 3.56
C GLY A 89 -4.30 -1.55 2.51
N LEU A 90 -4.76 -2.73 2.87
CA LEU A 90 -5.55 -3.63 2.04
C LEU A 90 -6.63 -4.31 2.87
N ALA A 91 -7.88 -4.18 2.46
CA ALA A 91 -9.03 -4.87 3.06
C ALA A 91 -9.71 -5.78 2.03
N ILE A 92 -9.89 -7.05 2.41
CA ILE A 92 -10.44 -8.11 1.55
C ILE A 92 -11.81 -8.55 2.09
N PRO A 93 -12.89 -8.48 1.28
CA PRO A 93 -14.24 -8.84 1.72
C PRO A 93 -14.42 -10.35 1.88
N SER A 94 -15.39 -10.75 2.71
CA SER A 94 -15.79 -12.16 2.93
C SER A 94 -16.44 -12.81 1.73
N ASN A 95 -17.24 -12.05 1.03
CA ASN A 95 -17.82 -12.47 -0.23
C ASN A 95 -16.84 -12.19 -1.38
N LYS A 96 -16.46 -13.25 -2.11
CA LYS A 96 -15.50 -13.17 -3.23
C LYS A 96 -16.02 -12.39 -4.44
N ASN A 97 -17.32 -12.13 -4.51
CA ASN A 97 -17.95 -11.35 -5.57
C ASN A 97 -17.91 -9.84 -5.28
N ASP A 98 -17.64 -9.45 -4.03
CA ASP A 98 -17.48 -8.06 -3.65
C ASP A 98 -16.03 -7.62 -3.91
N TYR A 99 -15.83 -6.34 -4.19
CA TYR A 99 -14.50 -5.76 -4.32
C TYR A 99 -13.95 -5.38 -2.95
N GLY A 100 -12.63 -5.42 -2.81
CA GLY A 100 -11.93 -4.92 -1.63
C GLY A 100 -11.45 -3.48 -1.80
N TYR A 101 -10.86 -2.94 -0.75
CA TYR A 101 -10.30 -1.59 -0.75
C TYR A 101 -8.81 -1.59 -0.44
N LEU A 102 -8.13 -0.60 -1.00
CA LEU A 102 -6.81 -0.19 -0.60
C LEU A 102 -6.88 1.22 -0.01
N SER A 103 -5.84 1.61 0.69
CA SER A 103 -5.64 2.97 1.18
C SER A 103 -4.16 3.33 1.09
N GLU A 104 -3.86 4.59 0.80
CA GLU A 104 -2.51 5.14 0.91
C GLU A 104 -2.41 6.00 2.17
N HIS A 105 -1.27 5.91 2.88
CA HIS A 105 -0.94 6.83 3.96
C HIS A 105 0.52 7.20 3.91
N HIS A 106 0.84 8.48 4.05
CA HIS A 106 2.21 8.94 4.23
C HIS A 106 2.25 10.01 5.31
N SER A 107 3.24 9.93 6.18
CA SER A 107 3.26 10.73 7.39
C SER A 107 4.67 11.02 7.85
N PHE A 108 4.75 11.89 8.85
CA PHE A 108 5.99 12.27 9.50
C PHE A 108 5.87 12.05 11.00
N GLY A 109 6.93 11.55 11.61
CA GLY A 109 6.97 11.33 13.06
C GLY A 109 6.21 10.08 13.54
N GLU A 110 5.53 9.36 12.65
CA GLU A 110 4.88 8.08 12.96
C GLU A 110 5.87 6.92 12.82
N THR A 111 5.73 5.96 13.73
CA THR A 111 6.40 4.66 13.70
C THR A 111 5.85 3.77 12.57
N ASN A 112 6.53 2.65 12.33
CA ASN A 112 6.06 1.67 11.34
C ASN A 112 4.68 1.10 11.70
N GLN A 113 4.43 0.91 12.99
CA GLN A 113 3.18 0.36 13.50
C GLN A 113 2.04 1.36 13.32
N GLU A 114 2.19 2.61 13.79
CA GLU A 114 1.15 3.65 13.69
C GLU A 114 0.73 3.91 12.24
N ALA A 115 1.70 4.10 11.33
CA ALA A 115 1.41 4.34 9.92
C ALA A 115 0.80 3.11 9.21
N GLY A 116 1.19 1.90 9.64
CA GLY A 116 0.64 0.64 9.13
C GLY A 116 -0.79 0.41 9.57
N ASP A 117 -1.03 0.56 10.87
CA ASP A 117 -2.34 0.41 11.50
C ASP A 117 -3.33 1.42 10.93
N TYR A 118 -2.94 2.69 10.81
CA TYR A 118 -3.80 3.72 10.23
C TYR A 118 -4.22 3.39 8.78
N ALA A 119 -3.28 2.98 7.93
CA ALA A 119 -3.61 2.62 6.56
C ALA A 119 -4.52 1.39 6.51
N GLU A 120 -4.21 0.35 7.29
CA GLU A 120 -5.02 -0.86 7.36
C GLU A 120 -6.47 -0.57 7.77
N ASP A 121 -6.65 0.22 8.81
CA ASP A 121 -7.97 0.64 9.31
C ASP A 121 -8.72 1.50 8.31
N LEU A 122 -8.02 2.42 7.63
CA LEU A 122 -8.63 3.25 6.61
C LEU A 122 -9.20 2.41 5.46
N ALA A 123 -8.45 1.39 5.00
CA ALA A 123 -8.94 0.45 3.99
C ALA A 123 -10.14 -0.37 4.49
N ALA A 124 -10.10 -0.83 5.75
CA ALA A 124 -11.18 -1.59 6.37
C ALA A 124 -12.46 -0.74 6.53
N SER A 125 -12.32 0.51 6.98
CA SER A 125 -13.41 1.48 7.10
C SER A 125 -14.07 1.79 5.76
N MET A 126 -13.27 2.00 4.70
CA MET A 126 -13.79 2.24 3.36
C MET A 126 -14.60 1.04 2.84
N LEU A 127 -14.09 -0.18 3.05
CA LEU A 127 -14.80 -1.41 2.69
C LEU A 127 -16.08 -1.60 3.51
N ALA A 128 -16.03 -1.37 4.83
CA ALA A 128 -17.20 -1.49 5.69
C ALA A 128 -18.32 -0.54 5.23
N LYS A 129 -17.97 0.71 4.94
CA LYS A 129 -18.89 1.71 4.42
C LYS A 129 -19.50 1.30 3.07
N SER A 130 -18.71 0.76 2.15
CA SER A 130 -19.22 0.30 0.86
C SER A 130 -20.18 -0.90 0.98
N LEU A 131 -20.03 -1.70 2.03
CA LEU A 131 -20.90 -2.83 2.36
C LEU A 131 -22.08 -2.46 3.26
N GLY A 132 -22.33 -1.15 3.45
CA GLY A 132 -23.46 -0.62 4.22
C GLY A 132 -23.35 -0.87 5.73
N VAL A 133 -22.14 -0.97 6.26
CA VAL A 133 -21.89 -0.99 7.71
C VAL A 133 -21.58 0.44 8.14
N GLU A 134 -22.42 1.01 9.01
CA GLU A 134 -22.13 2.30 9.62
C GLU A 134 -20.96 2.17 10.60
N PHE A 135 -20.02 3.10 10.53
CA PHE A 135 -18.78 3.05 11.29
C PHE A 135 -18.49 4.42 11.91
N ASP A 136 -18.12 4.41 13.19
CA ASP A 136 -17.59 5.58 13.86
C ASP A 136 -16.07 5.60 13.72
N LEU A 137 -15.55 6.58 12.98
CA LEU A 137 -14.11 6.77 12.76
C LEU A 137 -13.38 7.25 14.03
N ASP A 138 -14.12 7.72 15.03
CA ASP A 138 -13.56 8.22 16.30
C ASP A 138 -13.49 7.14 17.40
N ALA A 139 -14.05 5.94 17.15
CA ALA A 139 -14.00 4.82 18.08
C ALA A 139 -12.56 4.29 18.32
N ALA A 140 -12.32 3.73 19.51
CA ALA A 140 -11.02 3.20 19.89
C ALA A 140 -10.60 1.99 19.02
N TRP A 141 -9.30 1.85 18.76
CA TRP A 141 -8.71 0.84 17.87
C TRP A 141 -9.20 -0.60 18.14
N ASP A 142 -9.21 -1.01 19.40
CA ASP A 142 -9.60 -2.38 19.78
C ASP A 142 -11.09 -2.64 19.50
N GLU A 143 -11.94 -1.62 19.69
CA GLU A 143 -13.37 -1.69 19.38
C GLU A 143 -13.61 -1.83 17.88
N LYS A 144 -12.83 -1.12 17.04
CA LYS A 144 -12.92 -1.21 15.58
C LYS A 144 -12.58 -2.61 15.06
N LYS A 145 -11.47 -3.20 15.52
CA LYS A 145 -11.05 -4.56 15.12
C LYS A 145 -12.07 -5.62 15.51
N GLU A 146 -12.69 -5.48 16.68
CA GLU A 146 -13.79 -6.36 17.08
C GLU A 146 -15.01 -6.17 16.18
N ILE A 147 -15.45 -4.95 15.91
CA ILE A 147 -16.62 -4.69 15.05
C ILE A 147 -16.42 -5.26 13.63
N TYR A 148 -15.24 -5.09 13.02
CA TYR A 148 -14.95 -5.64 11.71
C TYR A 148 -15.05 -7.17 11.69
N ARG A 149 -14.47 -7.84 12.71
CA ARG A 149 -14.53 -9.31 12.85
C ARG A 149 -15.94 -9.80 13.16
N ILE A 150 -16.67 -9.09 14.02
CA ILE A 150 -18.03 -9.42 14.46
C ILE A 150 -19.04 -9.26 13.29
N SER A 151 -18.82 -8.31 12.39
CA SER A 151 -19.69 -8.12 11.21
C SER A 151 -19.63 -9.30 10.22
N GLY A 152 -18.56 -10.12 10.26
CA GLY A 152 -18.35 -11.23 9.32
C GLY A 152 -18.14 -10.80 7.85
N LYS A 153 -18.09 -9.49 7.56
CA LYS A 153 -18.03 -8.93 6.21
C LYS A 153 -16.60 -8.75 5.68
N ILE A 154 -15.60 -8.73 6.56
CA ILE A 154 -14.18 -8.59 6.21
C ILE A 154 -13.45 -9.88 6.61
N ILE A 155 -12.77 -10.53 5.66
CA ILE A 155 -11.96 -11.73 5.95
C ILE A 155 -10.65 -11.33 6.59
N GLN A 156 -10.00 -10.37 5.94
CA GLN A 156 -8.59 -10.15 6.13
C GLN A 156 -8.25 -8.71 5.79
N THR A 157 -7.47 -8.11 6.67
CA THR A 157 -6.80 -6.84 6.47
C THR A 157 -5.29 -7.08 6.49
N ARG A 158 -4.55 -6.25 5.75
CA ARG A 158 -3.09 -6.28 5.69
C ARG A 158 -2.57 -4.86 5.44
N ASN A 159 -1.34 -4.58 5.84
CA ASN A 159 -0.61 -3.40 5.39
C ASN A 159 0.82 -3.75 4.96
N ILE A 160 1.43 -2.81 4.23
CA ILE A 160 2.87 -2.78 3.98
C ILE A 160 3.38 -1.37 4.26
N THR A 161 4.31 -1.26 5.22
CA THR A 161 4.79 0.04 5.70
C THR A 161 6.31 0.14 5.65
N GLN A 162 6.82 1.23 5.10
CA GLN A 162 8.21 1.63 5.16
C GLN A 162 8.37 2.91 5.95
N THR A 163 9.34 2.90 6.86
CA THR A 163 9.79 4.09 7.57
C THR A 163 11.27 4.31 7.37
N ALA A 164 11.72 5.55 7.52
CA ALA A 164 13.13 5.88 7.55
C ALA A 164 13.37 7.17 8.35
N VAL A 165 14.55 7.25 8.98
CA VAL A 165 15.04 8.50 9.56
C VAL A 165 15.94 9.17 8.52
N CYS A 166 15.61 10.41 8.17
CA CYS A 166 16.32 11.16 7.16
C CYS A 166 17.76 11.47 7.59
N LYS A 167 18.70 11.24 6.67
CA LYS A 167 20.14 11.48 6.89
C LYS A 167 20.54 12.90 6.46
N LYS A 168 21.64 13.43 7.00
CA LYS A 168 22.21 14.71 6.57
C LYS A 168 22.62 14.67 5.09
N ASN A 169 22.61 15.84 4.45
CA ASN A 169 23.18 16.08 3.11
C ASN A 169 22.57 15.25 1.97
N GLY A 170 21.29 14.92 2.06
CA GLY A 170 20.59 14.25 0.97
C GLY A 170 19.10 14.05 1.26
N TRP A 171 18.40 13.57 0.24
CA TRP A 171 17.02 13.16 0.28
C TRP A 171 16.91 11.70 0.71
N THR A 172 15.98 11.45 1.62
CA THR A 172 15.51 10.10 1.94
C THR A 172 14.12 9.95 1.34
N THR A 173 13.88 8.85 0.63
CA THR A 173 12.58 8.49 0.09
C THR A 173 12.17 7.15 0.66
N VAL A 174 10.92 7.06 1.12
CA VAL A 174 10.26 5.80 1.45
C VAL A 174 9.05 5.64 0.55
N LEU A 175 8.78 4.41 0.14
CA LEU A 175 7.56 4.07 -0.58
C LEU A 175 7.00 2.73 -0.10
N SER A 176 5.70 2.60 -0.26
CA SER A 176 4.93 1.37 -0.07
C SER A 176 3.94 1.27 -1.21
N ALA A 177 3.82 0.10 -1.82
CA ALA A 177 3.02 -0.07 -3.02
C ALA A 177 2.27 -1.41 -3.03
N ALA A 178 1.05 -1.38 -3.57
CA ALA A 178 0.34 -2.57 -3.99
C ALA A 178 0.35 -2.62 -5.52
N ILE A 179 1.00 -3.64 -6.07
CA ILE A 179 1.24 -3.79 -7.51
C ILE A 179 0.25 -4.80 -8.08
N PHE A 180 -0.52 -4.38 -9.09
CA PHE A 180 -1.50 -5.21 -9.76
C PHE A 180 -0.86 -6.04 -10.88
N CYS A 181 -1.23 -7.32 -10.95
CA CYS A 181 -0.84 -8.21 -12.04
C CYS A 181 -2.09 -8.56 -12.86
N LEU A 182 -2.05 -8.27 -14.17
CA LEU A 182 -3.14 -8.55 -15.11
C LEU A 182 -3.22 -10.04 -15.55
N ALA A 183 -2.19 -10.83 -15.23
CA ALA A 183 -2.05 -12.24 -15.61
C ALA A 183 -2.62 -13.26 -14.61
#